data_AF-A0A7R8ZQ05-F1
#
_entry.id   AF-A0A7R8ZQ05-F1
#
_cell.length_a   1.000
_cell.length_b   1.000
_cell.length_c   1.000
_cell.angle_alpha   90.00
_cell.angle_beta   90.00
_cell.angle_gamma   90.00
#
_symmetry.space_group_name_H-M   'P 1'
#
loop_
_entity.id
_entity.type
_entity.pdbx_description
1 polymer ?
#
loop_
_entity_poly.entity_id
_entity_poly.type
_entity_poly.pdbx_seq_one_letter_code
_entity_poly.pdbx_strand_id
1 'polypeptide(L)'
;MSSSPYQVSIMSSMKMALSSVILARNVRNVSKPLMARAASGGIYIPPVYKPPKPWRLPPSPGPKKTRHWPTTLTEPPTHGSVHFGHSVGTLDPRMAPFLFGERLGHTIFDLDQTAVYLEAALNFIAHIAYRDGIIMFVSRNPATCLMIEDLAKEVGEFAHTRRWMTDILTSPLNTFGGMTRLPELLIFLNTLDN
;
A
#
# COMPACT_ATOMS: atom_id res chain seq x y z
N MET A 1 22.06 7.55 11.31
CA MET A 1 20.69 7.12 11.65
C MET A 1 20.17 6.32 10.46
N SER A 2 20.33 5.00 10.52
CA SER A 2 19.98 4.07 9.45
C SER A 2 18.46 3.90 9.42
N SER A 3 17.81 4.24 8.31
CA SER A 3 16.44 3.82 8.06
C SER A 3 16.36 2.30 8.20
N SER A 4 15.39 1.81 8.98
CA SER A 4 15.29 0.38 9.22
C SER A 4 15.20 -0.37 7.88
N PRO A 5 16.02 -1.41 7.62
CA PRO A 5 16.03 -2.13 6.34
C PRO A 5 14.66 -2.70 5.94
N TYR A 6 13.70 -2.79 6.87
CA TYR A 6 12.30 -3.18 6.64
C TYR A 6 11.53 -2.16 5.80
N GLN A 7 11.70 -0.88 6.10
CA GLN A 7 11.02 0.22 5.38
C GLN A 7 11.50 0.24 3.92
N VAL A 8 12.80 0.02 3.69
CA VAL A 8 13.40 0.01 2.36
C VAL A 8 12.91 -1.17 1.51
N SER A 9 12.76 -2.37 2.09
CA SER A 9 12.29 -3.57 1.37
C SER A 9 10.80 -3.49 0.99
N ILE A 10 9.96 -3.04 1.93
CA ILE A 10 8.52 -2.80 1.67
C ILE A 10 8.36 -1.72 0.62
N MET A 11 9.09 -0.61 0.74
CA MET A 11 9.03 0.49 -0.22
C MET A 11 9.54 0.07 -1.60
N SER A 12 10.56 -0.78 -1.69
CA SER A 12 11.06 -1.31 -2.98
C SER A 12 10.03 -2.23 -3.65
N SER A 13 9.37 -3.10 -2.88
CA SER A 13 8.30 -3.97 -3.39
C SER A 13 7.07 -3.17 -3.83
N MET A 14 6.71 -2.14 -3.04
CA MET A 14 5.64 -1.21 -3.35
C MET A 14 5.98 -0.36 -4.58
N LYS A 15 7.23 0.07 -4.72
CA LYS A 15 7.76 0.78 -5.90
C LYS A 15 7.66 -0.07 -7.15
N MET A 16 8.05 -1.35 -7.09
CA MET A 16 7.93 -2.27 -8.23
C MET A 16 6.46 -2.51 -8.62
N ALA A 17 5.58 -2.70 -7.64
CA ALA A 17 4.15 -2.91 -7.88
C ALA A 17 3.47 -1.65 -8.45
N LEU A 18 3.77 -0.46 -7.91
CA LEU A 18 3.22 0.80 -8.38
C LEU A 18 3.79 1.19 -9.75
N SER A 19 5.09 1.05 -9.94
CA SER A 19 5.77 1.41 -11.19
C SER A 19 5.28 0.57 -12.35
N SER A 20 5.11 -0.76 -12.17
CA SER A 20 4.56 -1.63 -13.23
C SER A 20 3.11 -1.28 -13.61
N VAL A 21 2.26 -0.92 -12.64
CA VAL A 21 0.87 -0.50 -12.87
C VAL A 21 0.80 0.87 -13.58
N ILE A 22 1.69 1.78 -13.25
CA ILE A 22 1.69 3.15 -13.78
C ILE A 22 2.38 3.22 -15.14
N LEU A 23 3.41 2.40 -15.39
CA LEU A 23 3.95 2.20 -16.73
C LEU A 23 2.85 1.69 -17.69
N ALA A 24 1.91 0.87 -17.20
CA ALA A 24 0.72 0.47 -17.94
C ALA A 24 -0.34 1.58 -18.11
N ARG A 25 -0.35 2.66 -17.30
CA ARG A 25 -1.11 3.90 -17.59
C ARG A 25 -0.47 4.65 -18.76
N ASN A 26 0.85 4.78 -18.75
CA ASN A 26 1.59 5.53 -19.77
C ASN A 26 1.48 4.87 -21.17
N VAL A 27 1.60 3.54 -21.25
CA VAL A 27 1.42 2.77 -22.51
C VAL A 27 -0.02 2.88 -23.06
N ARG A 28 -1.04 3.03 -22.21
CA ARG A 28 -2.43 3.26 -22.66
C ARG A 28 -2.67 4.67 -23.19
N ASN A 29 -2.07 5.69 -22.60
CA ASN A 29 -2.18 7.05 -23.12
C ASN A 29 -1.48 7.21 -24.48
N VAL A 30 -0.42 6.44 -24.73
CA VAL A 30 0.26 6.37 -26.05
C VAL A 30 -0.52 5.54 -27.09
N SER A 31 -1.33 4.56 -26.67
CA SER A 31 -2.11 3.70 -27.59
C SER A 31 -3.54 4.18 -27.88
N LYS A 32 -4.07 5.14 -27.12
CA LYS A 32 -5.35 5.83 -27.42
C LYS A 32 -5.46 6.39 -28.86
N PRO A 33 -4.43 7.01 -29.47
CA PRO A 33 -4.52 7.46 -30.87
C PRO A 33 -4.56 6.32 -31.90
N LEU A 34 -4.13 5.10 -31.55
CA LEU A 34 -4.14 3.94 -32.47
C LEU A 34 -5.46 3.16 -32.44
N MET A 35 -6.18 3.19 -31.32
CA MET A 35 -7.47 2.50 -31.15
C MET A 35 -8.63 3.24 -31.82
N ALA A 36 -8.52 4.56 -32.03
CA ALA A 36 -9.53 5.33 -32.76
C ALA A 36 -9.64 4.95 -34.26
N ARG A 37 -8.70 4.16 -34.78
CA ARG A 37 -8.60 3.78 -36.20
C ARG A 37 -9.12 2.36 -36.51
N ALA A 38 -9.47 1.57 -35.49
CA ALA A 38 -9.96 0.20 -35.64
C ALA A 38 -11.51 0.10 -35.64
N ALA A 39 -12.19 1.12 -36.19
CA ALA A 39 -13.65 1.14 -36.36
C ALA A 39 -14.13 0.37 -37.62
N SER A 40 -13.30 -0.52 -38.19
CA SER A 40 -13.67 -1.33 -39.36
C SER A 40 -13.50 -2.83 -39.09
N GLY A 41 -14.60 -3.48 -38.66
CA GLY A 41 -14.87 -4.90 -38.90
C GLY A 41 -14.10 -5.96 -38.09
N GLY A 42 -13.29 -5.61 -37.10
CA GLY A 42 -12.65 -6.57 -36.20
C GLY A 42 -13.40 -6.72 -34.88
N ILE A 43 -13.46 -7.93 -34.32
CA ILE A 43 -14.04 -8.20 -33.00
C ILE A 43 -13.37 -7.29 -31.95
N TYR A 44 -14.10 -6.26 -31.51
CA TYR A 44 -13.68 -5.41 -30.40
C TYR A 44 -13.74 -6.24 -29.13
N ILE A 45 -12.59 -6.76 -28.69
CA ILE A 45 -12.43 -7.29 -27.33
C ILE A 45 -12.04 -6.08 -26.48
N PRO A 46 -12.96 -5.45 -25.72
CA PRO A 46 -12.55 -4.43 -24.77
C PRO A 46 -11.52 -5.06 -23.81
N PRO A 47 -10.52 -4.32 -23.33
CA PRO A 47 -9.74 -4.80 -22.19
C PRO A 47 -10.74 -5.07 -21.06
N VAL A 48 -10.98 -6.35 -20.76
CA VAL A 48 -12.00 -6.77 -19.78
C VAL A 48 -11.42 -6.50 -18.38
N TYR A 49 -11.37 -5.23 -18.01
CA TYR A 49 -11.30 -4.83 -16.62
C TYR A 49 -12.60 -5.30 -15.98
N LYS A 50 -12.55 -6.46 -15.31
CA LYS A 50 -13.59 -6.83 -14.35
C LYS A 50 -13.33 -5.99 -13.10
N PRO A 51 -14.25 -5.10 -12.69
CA PRO A 51 -14.10 -4.47 -11.39
C PRO A 51 -13.96 -5.58 -10.34
N PRO A 52 -13.08 -5.42 -9.34
CA PRO A 52 -13.04 -6.37 -8.24
C PRO A 52 -14.43 -6.41 -7.60
N LYS A 53 -14.79 -7.55 -7.01
CA LYS A 53 -15.95 -7.61 -6.11
C LYS A 53 -15.88 -6.40 -5.15
N PRO A 54 -17.01 -5.79 -4.75
CA PRO A 54 -17.00 -4.62 -3.88
C PRO A 54 -16.05 -4.87 -2.73
N TRP A 55 -15.11 -3.93 -2.50
CA TRP A 55 -14.02 -4.13 -1.56
C TRP A 55 -14.58 -4.57 -0.22
N ARG A 56 -14.33 -5.83 0.11
CA ARG A 56 -14.54 -6.39 1.43
C ARG A 56 -13.15 -6.68 1.96
N LEU A 57 -12.84 -6.12 3.11
CA LEU A 57 -11.68 -6.56 3.87
C LEU A 57 -11.77 -8.09 3.97
N PRO A 58 -10.65 -8.81 3.77
CA PRO A 58 -10.60 -10.21 4.14
C PRO A 58 -11.14 -10.32 5.57
N PRO A 59 -12.04 -11.29 5.84
CA PRO A 59 -12.60 -11.42 7.18
C PRO A 59 -11.45 -11.46 8.20
N SER A 60 -11.62 -10.75 9.31
CA SER A 60 -10.62 -10.74 10.37
C SER A 60 -10.26 -12.19 10.70
N PRO A 61 -8.96 -12.52 10.85
CA PRO A 61 -8.60 -13.85 11.28
C PRO A 61 -9.33 -14.12 12.59
N GLY A 62 -10.00 -15.27 12.69
CA GLY A 62 -10.55 -15.71 13.96
C GLY A 62 -9.43 -15.91 14.99
N PRO A 63 -9.76 -16.07 16.29
CA PRO A 63 -8.75 -16.41 17.30
C PRO A 63 -7.98 -17.66 16.86
N LYS A 64 -6.66 -17.52 16.69
CA LYS A 64 -5.82 -18.65 16.29
C LYS A 64 -5.69 -19.62 17.45
N LYS A 65 -5.76 -20.93 17.17
CA LYS A 65 -5.15 -21.93 18.05
C LYS A 65 -3.64 -21.66 18.06
N THR A 66 -3.01 -21.74 19.23
CA THR A 66 -1.57 -21.53 19.39
C THR A 66 -0.81 -22.45 18.44
N ARG A 67 -0.28 -21.88 17.35
CA ARG A 67 0.58 -22.63 16.44
C ARG A 67 1.93 -22.73 17.13
N HIS A 68 2.31 -23.93 17.56
CA HIS A 68 3.61 -24.15 18.20
C HIS A 68 4.71 -23.81 17.20
N TRP A 69 5.76 -23.11 17.64
CA TRP A 69 6.94 -22.91 16.79
C TRP A 69 7.56 -24.30 16.51
N PRO A 70 7.83 -24.68 15.25
CA PRO A 70 8.51 -25.93 14.98
C PRO A 70 9.96 -25.85 15.48
N THR A 71 10.34 -26.74 16.40
CA THR A 71 11.68 -26.79 17.03
C THR A 71 12.82 -27.08 16.04
N THR A 72 12.50 -27.65 14.88
CA THR A 72 13.44 -27.99 13.80
C THR A 72 13.44 -26.93 12.71
N LEU A 73 14.44 -26.04 12.74
CA LEU A 73 14.63 -24.99 11.74
C LEU A 73 15.26 -25.57 10.47
N THR A 74 14.45 -25.71 9.42
CA THR A 74 14.94 -25.61 8.04
C THR A 74 14.01 -24.67 7.28
N GLU A 75 13.77 -23.49 7.84
CA GLU A 75 13.11 -22.42 7.09
C GLU A 75 14.19 -21.56 6.42
N PRO A 76 14.07 -21.27 5.12
CA PRO A 76 15.00 -20.38 4.44
C PRO A 76 14.94 -19.01 5.12
N PRO A 77 16.02 -18.20 5.03
CA PRO A 77 16.06 -16.89 5.66
C PRO A 77 14.93 -16.04 5.08
N THR A 78 13.82 -15.91 5.81
CA THR A 78 12.72 -15.04 5.40
C THR A 78 13.27 -13.63 5.38
N HIS A 79 13.40 -13.11 4.16
CA HIS A 79 14.02 -11.85 3.84
C HIS A 79 13.46 -10.72 4.71
N GLY A 80 14.31 -10.16 5.56
CA GLY A 80 14.02 -8.95 6.32
C GLY A 80 13.11 -9.19 7.52
N SER A 81 13.45 -8.53 8.62
CA SER A 81 12.72 -8.59 9.88
C SER A 81 11.40 -7.79 9.90
N VAL A 82 10.65 -7.89 8.79
CA VAL A 82 9.29 -7.36 8.59
C VAL A 82 8.28 -8.01 9.55
N HIS A 83 8.59 -9.19 10.06
CA HIS A 83 7.76 -9.92 11.02
C HIS A 83 7.88 -9.38 12.46
N PHE A 84 8.87 -8.54 12.79
CA PHE A 84 8.96 -7.97 14.14
C PHE A 84 7.95 -6.83 14.33
N GLY A 85 7.14 -6.97 15.37
CA GLY A 85 6.25 -5.94 15.86
C GLY A 85 6.82 -5.18 17.06
N HIS A 86 5.92 -4.51 17.79
CA HIS A 86 6.26 -3.74 18.98
C HIS A 86 6.59 -4.64 20.17
N SER A 87 7.17 -4.04 21.21
CA SER A 87 7.36 -4.70 22.50
C SER A 87 6.02 -5.15 23.08
N VAL A 88 6.05 -6.29 23.77
CA VAL A 88 4.88 -6.84 24.46
C VAL A 88 4.34 -5.81 25.45
N GLY A 89 3.03 -5.55 25.41
CA GLY A 89 2.34 -4.54 26.24
C GLY A 89 2.08 -3.18 25.57
N THR A 90 2.76 -2.86 24.46
CA THR A 90 2.46 -1.64 23.67
C THR A 90 1.41 -1.86 22.59
N LEU A 91 1.07 -3.12 22.31
CA LEU A 91 0.17 -3.49 21.23
C LEU A 91 -1.31 -3.26 21.59
N ASP A 92 -2.08 -2.68 20.66
CA ASP A 92 -3.54 -2.62 20.76
C ASP A 92 -4.17 -4.03 20.74
N PRO A 93 -5.10 -4.37 21.64
CA PRO A 93 -5.74 -5.69 21.68
C PRO A 93 -6.40 -6.12 20.37
N ARG A 94 -6.85 -5.18 19.54
CA ARG A 94 -7.46 -5.45 18.22
C ARG A 94 -6.47 -6.02 17.21
N MET A 95 -5.16 -5.87 17.46
CA MET A 95 -4.10 -6.42 16.61
C MET A 95 -3.76 -7.88 16.94
N ALA A 96 -4.24 -8.41 18.07
CA ALA A 96 -3.95 -9.77 18.53
C ALA A 96 -4.21 -10.87 17.48
N PRO A 97 -5.27 -10.83 16.65
CA PRO A 97 -5.52 -11.88 15.65
C PRO A 97 -4.47 -11.96 14.53
N PHE A 98 -3.75 -10.86 14.28
CA PHE A 98 -2.72 -10.77 13.23
C PHE A 98 -1.34 -11.23 13.72
N LEU A 99 -1.19 -11.43 15.03
CA LEU A 99 0.05 -11.94 15.60
C LEU A 99 0.19 -13.43 15.35
N PHE A 100 1.44 -13.85 15.21
CA PHE A 100 1.86 -15.24 15.25
C PHE A 100 2.19 -15.66 16.69
N GLY A 101 2.89 -14.80 17.44
CA GLY A 101 3.30 -15.04 18.81
C GLY A 101 4.23 -13.96 19.34
N GLU A 102 4.97 -14.27 20.40
CA GLU A 102 5.98 -13.39 21.00
C GLU A 102 7.32 -14.11 21.11
N ARG A 103 8.42 -13.36 20.96
CA ARG A 103 9.79 -13.85 21.11
C ARG A 103 10.68 -12.75 21.64
N LEU A 104 11.46 -13.05 22.68
CA LEU A 104 12.41 -12.10 23.28
C LEU A 104 11.77 -10.75 23.69
N GLY A 105 10.51 -10.77 24.14
CA GLY A 105 9.78 -9.55 24.53
C GLY A 105 9.24 -8.71 23.36
N HIS A 106 9.36 -9.19 22.12
CA HIS A 106 8.79 -8.57 20.93
C HIS A 106 7.65 -9.42 20.36
N THR A 107 6.60 -8.75 19.90
CA THR A 107 5.52 -9.40 19.16
C THR A 107 5.98 -9.77 17.75
N ILE A 108 5.47 -10.88 17.21
CA ILE A 108 5.77 -11.35 15.86
C ILE A 108 4.45 -11.38 15.07
N PHE A 109 4.45 -10.78 13.89
CA PHE A 109 3.34 -10.81 12.95
C PHE A 109 3.37 -12.08 12.08
N ASP A 110 2.18 -12.56 11.72
CA ASP A 110 2.02 -13.67 10.80
C ASP A 110 2.21 -13.21 9.35
N LEU A 111 3.29 -13.68 8.72
CA LEU A 111 3.64 -13.30 7.34
C LEU A 111 2.67 -13.87 6.31
N ASP A 112 2.08 -15.05 6.54
CA ASP A 112 1.10 -15.64 5.62
C ASP A 112 -0.12 -14.72 5.50
N GLN A 113 -0.60 -14.21 6.63
CA GLN A 113 -1.70 -13.26 6.66
C GLN A 113 -1.30 -11.92 6.06
N THR A 114 -0.13 -11.42 6.43
CA THR A 114 0.39 -10.15 5.92
C THR A 114 0.48 -10.15 4.39
N ALA A 115 0.92 -11.26 3.78
CA ALA A 115 0.98 -11.42 2.33
C ALA A 115 -0.41 -11.31 1.68
N VAL A 116 -1.43 -11.97 2.24
CA VAL A 116 -2.81 -11.91 1.73
C VAL A 116 -3.39 -10.50 1.79
N TYR A 117 -3.20 -9.80 2.92
CA TYR A 117 -3.68 -8.42 3.06
C TYR A 117 -2.92 -7.45 2.15
N LEU A 118 -1.60 -7.65 1.99
CA LEU A 118 -0.78 -6.85 1.10
C LEU A 118 -1.19 -7.01 -0.36
N GLU A 119 -1.40 -8.26 -0.81
CA GLU A 119 -1.89 -8.54 -2.17
C GLU A 119 -3.24 -7.88 -2.43
N ALA A 120 -4.18 -7.96 -1.47
CA ALA A 120 -5.48 -7.32 -1.57
C ALA A 120 -5.36 -5.79 -1.67
N ALA A 121 -4.49 -5.17 -0.86
CA ALA A 121 -4.22 -3.73 -0.91
C ALA A 121 -3.60 -3.30 -2.25
N LEU A 122 -2.60 -4.05 -2.75
CA LEU A 122 -1.96 -3.78 -4.04
C LEU A 122 -2.96 -3.88 -5.20
N ASN A 123 -3.83 -4.89 -5.19
CA ASN A 123 -4.90 -5.01 -6.18
C ASN A 123 -5.83 -3.79 -6.14
N PHE A 124 -6.23 -3.34 -4.95
CA PHE A 124 -7.08 -2.15 -4.80
C PHE A 124 -6.41 -0.88 -5.33
N ILE A 125 -5.14 -0.67 -5.01
CA ILE A 125 -4.34 0.45 -5.51
C ILE A 125 -4.27 0.40 -7.04
N ALA A 126 -4.02 -0.79 -7.61
CA ALA A 126 -3.96 -0.96 -9.06
C ALA A 126 -5.29 -0.62 -9.75
N HIS A 127 -6.42 -0.91 -9.09
CA HIS A 127 -7.74 -0.54 -9.60
C HIS A 127 -8.00 0.97 -9.60
N ILE A 128 -7.56 1.70 -8.57
CA ILE A 128 -7.71 3.16 -8.52
C ILE A 128 -6.80 3.81 -9.55
N ALA A 129 -5.55 3.36 -9.63
CA ALA A 129 -4.62 3.80 -10.67
C ALA A 129 -5.17 3.52 -12.07
N TYR A 130 -5.84 2.38 -12.29
CA TYR A 130 -6.47 2.06 -13.58
C TYR A 130 -7.58 3.05 -13.97
N ARG A 131 -8.32 3.59 -12.99
CA ARG A 131 -9.46 4.52 -13.17
C ARG A 131 -9.06 5.99 -13.23
N ASP A 132 -7.76 6.26 -13.24
CA ASP A 132 -7.22 7.61 -13.19
C ASP A 132 -7.55 8.37 -11.88
N GLY A 133 -7.68 7.62 -10.79
CA GLY A 133 -7.84 8.16 -9.45
C GLY A 133 -6.53 8.74 -8.91
N ILE A 134 -6.65 9.78 -8.08
CA ILE A 134 -5.50 10.43 -7.44
C ILE A 134 -5.12 9.63 -6.18
N ILE A 135 -3.85 9.22 -6.09
CA ILE A 135 -3.30 8.52 -4.94
C ILE A 135 -2.34 9.45 -4.19
N MET A 136 -2.44 9.49 -2.87
CA MET A 136 -1.53 10.25 -2.02
C MET A 136 -0.89 9.37 -0.95
N PHE A 137 0.44 9.32 -0.93
CA PHE A 137 1.22 8.68 0.12
C PHE A 137 1.38 9.60 1.32
N VAL A 138 1.20 9.08 2.54
CA VAL A 138 1.33 9.85 3.77
C VAL A 138 2.31 9.17 4.71
N SER A 139 3.34 9.92 5.11
CA SER A 139 4.29 9.48 6.15
C SER A 139 5.07 10.66 6.69
N ARG A 140 5.02 10.86 8.01
CA ARG A 140 5.85 11.86 8.68
C ARG A 140 7.16 11.33 9.21
N ASN A 141 7.46 10.04 9.05
CA ASN A 141 8.68 9.50 9.61
C ASN A 141 9.89 10.13 8.87
N PRO A 142 10.76 10.91 9.56
CA PRO A 142 11.88 11.61 8.93
C PRO A 142 12.84 10.66 8.19
N ALA A 143 12.94 9.41 8.64
CA ALA A 143 13.79 8.40 8.00
C ALA A 143 13.26 7.93 6.63
N THR A 144 11.98 8.16 6.35
CA THR A 144 11.29 7.65 5.15
C THR A 144 10.75 8.76 4.27
N CYS A 145 10.58 9.97 4.81
CA CYS A 145 10.03 11.15 4.14
C CYS A 145 10.64 11.37 2.75
N LEU A 146 11.97 11.51 2.66
CA LEU A 146 12.66 11.75 1.40
C LEU A 146 12.45 10.60 0.39
N MET A 147 12.52 9.37 0.86
CA MET A 147 12.32 8.19 0.01
C MET A 147 10.91 8.14 -0.59
N ILE A 148 9.90 8.59 0.17
CA ILE A 148 8.50 8.60 -0.27
C ILE A 148 8.25 9.75 -1.24
N GLU A 149 8.83 10.92 -0.99
CA GLU A 149 8.75 12.04 -1.93
C GLU A 149 9.36 11.70 -3.28
N ASP A 150 10.55 11.08 -3.28
CA ASP A 150 11.21 10.68 -4.52
C ASP A 150 10.46 9.55 -5.22
N LEU A 151 9.94 8.58 -4.46
CA LEU A 151 9.05 7.55 -4.99
C LEU A 151 7.82 8.16 -5.67
N ALA A 152 7.13 9.08 -5.00
CA ALA A 152 5.93 9.72 -5.51
C ALA A 152 6.21 10.53 -6.79
N LYS A 153 7.34 11.26 -6.83
CA LYS A 153 7.79 11.97 -8.04
C LYS A 153 8.06 11.03 -9.21
N GLU A 154 8.74 9.92 -8.99
CA GLU A 154 9.03 8.92 -10.04
C GLU A 154 7.75 8.27 -10.59
N VAL A 155 6.80 8.02 -9.70
CA VAL A 155 5.50 7.38 -9.95
C VAL A 155 4.50 8.39 -10.55
N GLY A 156 4.71 9.70 -10.38
CA GLY A 156 3.78 10.73 -10.83
C GLY A 156 2.52 10.86 -9.97
N GLU A 157 2.59 10.43 -8.70
CA GLU A 157 1.52 10.53 -7.70
C GLU A 157 1.93 11.50 -6.58
N PHE A 158 1.05 11.74 -5.62
CA PHE A 158 1.28 12.74 -4.58
C PHE A 158 1.84 12.13 -3.30
N ALA A 159 2.62 12.90 -2.54
CA ALA A 159 3.05 12.54 -1.20
C ALA A 159 2.86 13.72 -0.23
N HIS A 160 2.46 13.41 1.00
CA HIS A 160 2.37 14.33 2.12
C HIS A 160 3.26 13.83 3.25
N THR A 161 4.38 14.51 3.44
CA THR A 161 5.40 14.13 4.44
C THR A 161 5.51 15.10 5.61
N ARG A 162 4.91 16.28 5.45
CA ARG A 162 4.87 17.30 6.48
C ARG A 162 3.74 17.01 7.46
N ARG A 163 3.68 17.80 8.54
CA ARG A 163 2.57 17.75 9.49
C ARG A 163 1.23 17.84 8.75
N TRP A 164 0.33 16.90 9.03
CA TRP A 164 -1.02 16.97 8.49
C TRP A 164 -1.78 18.15 9.09
N MET A 165 -2.37 18.98 8.24
CA MET A 165 -3.29 20.03 8.65
C MET A 165 -4.72 19.49 8.56
N THR A 166 -5.47 19.60 9.66
CA THR A 166 -6.80 18.98 9.81
C THR A 166 -7.77 19.37 8.70
N ASP A 167 -7.61 20.56 8.13
CA ASP A 167 -8.57 21.14 7.17
C ASP A 167 -8.35 20.71 5.71
N ILE A 168 -7.25 20.00 5.40
CA ILE A 168 -6.86 19.63 4.04
C ILE A 168 -7.97 18.87 3.28
N LEU A 169 -8.70 18.00 3.97
CA LEU A 169 -9.77 17.20 3.35
C LEU A 169 -11.17 17.73 3.65
N THR A 170 -11.37 18.37 4.81
CA THR A 170 -12.69 18.82 5.26
C THR A 170 -13.06 20.18 4.68
N SER A 171 -12.09 21.07 4.49
CA SER A 171 -12.30 22.41 3.93
C SER A 171 -11.20 22.78 2.92
N PRO A 172 -11.10 22.02 1.80
CA PRO A 172 -10.07 22.27 0.80
C PRO A 172 -10.18 23.66 0.17
N LEU A 173 -11.40 24.23 0.07
CA LEU A 173 -11.59 25.57 -0.45
C LEU A 173 -10.90 26.63 0.43
N ASN A 174 -10.99 26.50 1.75
CA ASN A 174 -10.36 27.44 2.67
C ASN A 174 -8.84 27.22 2.73
N THR A 175 -8.38 25.97 2.67
CA THR A 175 -6.96 25.65 2.75
C THR A 175 -6.21 26.01 1.46
N PHE A 176 -6.78 25.74 0.29
CA PHE A 176 -6.12 25.92 -1.00
C PHE A 176 -6.58 27.15 -1.78
N GLY A 177 -7.68 27.80 -1.38
CA GLY A 177 -8.19 29.01 -2.01
C GLY A 177 -8.84 28.81 -3.39
N GLY A 178 -9.14 27.56 -3.78
CA GLY A 178 -9.71 27.24 -5.09
C GLY A 178 -10.41 25.90 -5.14
N MET A 179 -11.08 25.61 -6.26
CA MET A 179 -11.65 24.28 -6.51
C MET A 179 -10.52 23.27 -6.74
N THR A 180 -10.32 22.36 -5.79
CA THR A 180 -9.30 21.32 -5.86
C THR A 180 -9.93 19.92 -5.97
N ARG A 181 -9.28 19.04 -6.73
CA ARG A 181 -9.64 17.62 -6.77
C ARG A 181 -8.95 16.92 -5.62
N LEU A 182 -9.74 16.34 -4.71
CA LEU A 182 -9.23 15.59 -3.57
C LEU A 182 -8.67 14.23 -3.99
N PRO A 183 -7.73 13.66 -3.22
CA PRO A 183 -7.26 12.30 -3.44
C PRO A 183 -8.39 11.30 -3.20
N GLU A 184 -8.49 10.30 -4.08
CA GLU A 184 -9.45 9.20 -3.94
C GLU A 184 -8.92 8.10 -3.03
N LEU A 185 -7.58 8.04 -2.86
CA LEU A 185 -6.92 7.09 -1.98
C LEU A 185 -5.77 7.73 -1.21
N LEU A 186 -5.76 7.47 0.09
CA LEU A 186 -4.65 7.78 0.99
C LEU A 186 -3.95 6.49 1.39
N ILE A 187 -2.63 6.46 1.29
CA ILE A 187 -1.83 5.32 1.76
C ILE A 187 -0.92 5.80 2.88
N PHE A 188 -1.16 5.29 4.08
CA PHE A 188 -0.39 5.61 5.28
C PHE A 188 0.72 4.58 5.49
N LEU A 189 1.98 5.02 5.56
CA LEU A 189 3.09 4.13 5.94
C LEU A 189 3.33 4.11 7.47
N ASN A 190 2.86 5.13 8.17
CA ASN A 190 2.72 5.15 9.61
C ASN A 190 1.30 5.62 9.91
N THR A 191 0.61 5.00 10.87
CA THR A 191 -0.77 5.36 11.23
C THR A 191 -0.87 6.21 12.50
N LEU A 192 0.13 6.17 13.37
CA LEU A 192 0.05 6.82 14.69
C LEU A 192 0.50 8.28 14.66
N ASP A 193 1.54 8.59 13.89
CA ASP A 193 2.18 9.91 13.89
C ASP A 193 1.98 10.64 12.56
N ASN A 194 0.74 10.95 12.17
CA ASN A 194 0.45 11.79 10.98
C ASN A 194 0.11 13.24 11.30
#